data_AF-A0A942AL52-F1
#
_entry.id   AF-A0A942AL52-F1
#
_cell.length_a   1.000
_cell.length_b   1.000
_cell.length_c   1.000
_cell.angle_alpha   90.00
_cell.angle_beta   90.00
_cell.angle_gamma   90.00
#
_symmetry.space_group_name_H-M   'P 1'
#
loop_
_entity.id
_entity.type
_entity.pdbx_description
1 polymer ?
#
loop_
_entity_poly.entity_id
_entity_poly.type
_entity_poly.pdbx_seq_one_letter_code
_entity_poly.pdbx_strand_id
1 'polypeptide(L)'
;MKRVFILMMSISAVFMGCSKANEPQGDAGWGGNTEPKENLVVMSYNIKHCAPYYGVSGETTTADVNNVANVIKSKKPDVVLLQEVDYKTTRSLGVDQAKELAELAGYPYYYFFKQKDFQGGAYGAAILSSFQMSEIVNHDLPKEIDGLTITGSNVLGTAKIKFNGIDVYLAVTHLSVTQAERDRQFPVIMEELSSKSDFPIILGGDFNSKPDNSIIGKLEAAGFVRTNTDPKNFTIPSNAPNREIDYIAYRPLEYFNVVSHTVVTGVNASDHLPIISVLKISKP
;
A
#
# COMPACT_ATOMS: atom_id res chain seq x y z
N MET A 1 58.44 -45.05 43.57
CA MET A 1 57.11 -45.57 43.23
C MET A 1 56.21 -44.42 42.78
N LYS A 2 56.14 -44.14 41.48
CA LYS A 2 55.07 -43.32 40.88
C LYS A 2 54.80 -43.86 39.48
N ARG A 3 53.58 -44.35 39.28
CA ARG A 3 53.04 -44.87 38.01
C ARG A 3 52.76 -43.67 37.10
N VAL A 4 53.27 -43.68 35.88
CA VAL A 4 52.90 -42.71 34.83
C VAL A 4 51.81 -43.36 33.98
N PHE A 5 50.61 -42.79 34.03
CA PHE A 5 49.47 -43.17 33.20
C PHE A 5 49.54 -42.42 31.87
N ILE A 6 49.39 -43.16 30.78
CA ILE A 6 49.24 -42.64 29.41
C ILE A 6 47.78 -42.17 29.28
N LEU A 7 47.58 -40.87 29.00
CA LEU A 7 46.27 -40.27 28.72
C LEU A 7 46.12 -40.11 27.20
N MET A 8 45.19 -40.85 26.60
CA MET A 8 44.77 -40.67 25.20
C MET A 8 44.05 -39.32 25.05
N MET A 9 44.56 -38.46 24.16
CA MET A 9 43.85 -37.28 23.67
C MET A 9 42.83 -37.71 22.61
N SER A 10 41.55 -37.66 22.95
CA SER A 10 40.44 -37.68 21.99
C SER A 10 40.14 -36.25 21.54
N ILE A 11 40.39 -35.96 20.26
CA ILE A 11 40.00 -34.70 19.61
C ILE A 11 38.53 -34.83 19.22
N SER A 12 37.64 -34.17 19.96
CA SER A 12 36.24 -33.96 19.56
C SER A 12 36.12 -32.60 18.87
N ALA A 13 35.82 -32.63 17.57
CA ALA A 13 35.54 -31.42 16.79
C ALA A 13 34.20 -30.82 17.24
N VAL A 14 34.24 -29.60 17.80
CA VAL A 14 33.06 -28.81 18.11
C VAL A 14 32.69 -28.03 16.85
N PHE A 15 31.60 -28.42 16.20
CA PHE A 15 30.95 -27.59 15.18
C PHE A 15 30.15 -26.48 15.87
N MET A 16 30.68 -25.25 15.88
CA MET A 16 29.89 -24.05 16.16
C MET A 16 29.01 -23.73 14.95
N GLY A 17 27.74 -24.12 15.01
CA GLY A 17 26.70 -23.64 14.11
C GLY A 17 26.13 -22.32 14.62
N CYS A 18 26.31 -21.26 13.84
CA CYS A 18 25.70 -19.95 14.08
C CYS A 18 24.17 -20.05 14.12
N SER A 19 23.57 -19.66 15.24
CA SER A 19 22.12 -19.48 15.35
C SER A 19 21.69 -18.25 14.53
N LYS A 20 20.96 -18.48 13.43
CA LYS A 20 20.17 -17.42 12.80
C LYS A 20 19.01 -17.05 13.72
N ALA A 21 18.80 -15.75 13.92
CA ALA A 21 17.66 -15.21 14.62
C ALA A 21 16.35 -15.68 13.97
N ASN A 22 15.41 -16.14 14.79
CA ASN A 22 14.07 -16.56 14.38
C ASN A 22 13.33 -15.40 13.69
N GLU A 23 12.93 -15.60 12.44
CA GLU A 23 11.80 -14.88 11.86
C GLU A 23 10.50 -15.38 12.50
N PRO A 24 9.54 -14.51 12.84
CA PRO A 24 8.24 -14.96 13.32
C PRO A 24 7.43 -15.50 12.13
N GLN A 25 7.48 -16.82 11.97
CA GLN A 25 6.53 -17.58 11.17
C GLN A 25 5.27 -17.80 12.03
N GLY A 26 4.15 -17.16 11.64
CA GLY A 26 2.90 -17.17 12.40
C GLY A 26 1.70 -17.59 11.54
N ASP A 27 1.44 -18.90 11.57
CA ASP A 27 0.22 -19.67 11.30
C ASP A 27 -0.71 -19.38 10.11
N ALA A 28 -0.72 -20.34 9.16
CA ALA A 28 -1.68 -20.47 8.08
C ALA A 28 -2.96 -21.14 8.61
N GLY A 29 -3.91 -20.31 9.05
CA GLY A 29 -5.17 -20.78 9.64
C GLY A 29 -6.41 -20.13 9.05
N TRP A 30 -6.55 -20.04 7.73
CA TRP A 30 -7.83 -19.68 7.10
C TRP A 30 -8.05 -20.51 5.84
N GLY A 31 -8.89 -21.54 5.95
CA GLY A 31 -9.41 -22.29 4.82
C GLY A 31 -10.30 -21.39 3.97
N GLY A 32 -9.69 -20.72 3.00
CA GLY A 32 -10.37 -19.94 1.99
C GLY A 32 -10.91 -20.83 0.88
N ASN A 33 -12.15 -20.55 0.47
CA ASN A 33 -12.87 -21.18 -0.63
C ASN A 33 -11.96 -21.41 -1.85
N THR A 34 -11.88 -22.66 -2.33
CA THR A 34 -10.92 -23.10 -3.37
C THR A 34 -11.38 -22.82 -4.81
N GLU A 35 -12.51 -22.14 -5.00
CA GLU A 35 -12.95 -21.77 -6.34
C GLU A 35 -12.22 -20.52 -6.84
N PRO A 36 -11.68 -20.53 -8.07
CA PRO A 36 -11.03 -19.37 -8.65
C PRO A 36 -11.99 -18.17 -8.67
N LYS A 37 -11.59 -17.06 -8.03
CA LYS A 37 -12.37 -15.83 -8.05
C LYS A 37 -12.29 -15.21 -9.44
N GLU A 38 -13.42 -14.89 -10.08
CA GLU A 38 -13.38 -14.34 -11.44
C GLU A 38 -12.69 -12.96 -11.51
N ASN A 39 -12.97 -12.09 -10.52
CA ASN A 39 -12.50 -10.71 -10.50
C ASN A 39 -11.73 -10.39 -9.23
N LEU A 40 -10.66 -9.61 -9.37
CA LEU A 40 -9.94 -8.99 -8.27
C LEU A 40 -10.59 -7.65 -7.94
N VAL A 41 -10.98 -7.45 -6.68
CA VAL A 41 -11.54 -6.19 -6.18
C VAL A 41 -10.46 -5.42 -5.46
N VAL A 42 -10.08 -4.26 -5.99
CA VAL A 42 -9.01 -3.41 -5.44
C VAL A 42 -9.61 -2.11 -4.93
N MET A 43 -9.27 -1.72 -3.70
CA MET A 43 -9.58 -0.43 -3.13
C MET A 43 -8.32 0.42 -3.01
N SER A 44 -8.42 1.72 -3.31
CA SER A 44 -7.44 2.72 -2.88
C SER A 44 -8.13 3.72 -1.95
N TYR A 45 -7.49 4.06 -0.84
CA TYR A 45 -8.09 4.93 0.15
C TYR A 45 -7.02 5.70 0.96
N ASN A 46 -6.99 7.02 0.79
CA ASN A 46 -6.32 7.92 1.72
C ASN A 46 -7.18 8.02 3.00
N ILE A 47 -6.65 7.51 4.12
CA ILE A 47 -7.40 7.40 5.37
C ILE A 47 -7.19 8.58 6.31
N LYS A 48 -6.36 9.57 5.93
CA LYS A 48 -6.02 10.73 6.76
C LYS A 48 -5.74 10.31 8.21
N HIS A 49 -4.82 9.36 8.41
CA HIS A 49 -4.48 8.79 9.72
C HIS A 49 -5.70 8.36 10.56
N CYS A 50 -6.70 7.77 9.91
CA CYS A 50 -8.01 7.40 10.46
C CYS A 50 -8.78 8.56 11.11
N ALA A 51 -8.52 9.80 10.72
CA ALA A 51 -9.16 10.97 11.29
C ALA A 51 -10.41 11.36 10.46
N PRO A 52 -11.61 11.36 11.05
CA PRO A 52 -12.84 11.73 10.35
C PRO A 52 -12.78 13.15 9.74
N TYR A 53 -13.71 13.42 8.83
CA TYR A 53 -13.87 14.75 8.24
C TYR A 53 -15.33 15.21 8.26
N TYR A 54 -15.58 16.35 8.91
CA TYR A 54 -16.93 16.91 9.09
C TYR A 54 -17.16 18.18 8.25
N GLY A 55 -16.33 18.41 7.23
CA GLY A 55 -16.51 19.52 6.29
C GLY A 55 -15.69 20.77 6.57
N VAL A 56 -14.84 20.76 7.60
CA VAL A 56 -13.95 21.87 7.93
C VAL A 56 -12.50 21.43 7.71
N SER A 57 -11.86 21.99 6.68
CA SER A 57 -10.44 21.71 6.41
C SER A 57 -9.57 22.16 7.57
N GLY A 58 -8.62 21.31 7.98
CA GLY A 58 -7.72 21.58 9.11
C GLY A 58 -8.35 21.40 10.50
N GLU A 59 -9.63 21.01 10.59
CA GLU A 59 -10.22 20.63 11.86
C GLU A 59 -9.50 19.41 12.44
N THR A 60 -9.14 19.50 13.72
CA THR A 60 -8.52 18.41 14.44
C THR A 60 -9.60 17.47 14.94
N THR A 61 -9.64 16.27 14.37
CA THR A 61 -10.50 15.17 14.80
C THR A 61 -9.65 14.06 15.42
N THR A 62 -10.21 13.34 16.39
CA THR A 62 -9.56 12.17 16.97
C THR A 62 -9.57 11.02 15.96
N ALA A 63 -8.43 10.33 15.81
CA ALA A 63 -8.35 9.12 14.99
C ALA A 63 -9.35 8.05 15.49
N ASP A 64 -10.11 7.48 14.56
CA ASP A 64 -11.08 6.40 14.76
C ASP A 64 -10.83 5.30 13.72
N VAL A 65 -10.01 4.32 14.11
CA VAL A 65 -9.66 3.18 13.25
C VAL A 65 -10.86 2.30 12.94
N ASN A 66 -11.84 2.20 13.86
CA ASN A 66 -13.05 1.40 13.63
C ASN A 66 -13.89 1.97 12.50
N ASN A 67 -13.98 3.30 12.39
CA ASN A 67 -14.74 3.94 11.32
C ASN A 67 -14.17 3.58 9.94
N VAL A 68 -12.85 3.71 9.75
CA VAL A 68 -12.17 3.29 8.50
C VAL A 68 -12.30 1.79 8.26
N ALA A 69 -12.09 0.95 9.29
CA ALA A 69 -12.23 -0.50 9.17
C ALA A 69 -13.66 -0.91 8.73
N ASN A 70 -14.70 -0.25 9.26
CA ASN A 70 -16.09 -0.50 8.87
C ASN A 70 -16.35 -0.14 7.41
N VAL A 71 -15.79 0.96 6.91
CA VAL A 71 -15.87 1.31 5.48
C VAL A 71 -15.28 0.20 4.62
N ILE A 72 -14.04 -0.22 4.92
CA ILE A 72 -13.35 -1.29 4.16
C ILE A 72 -14.15 -2.60 4.23
N LYS A 73 -14.53 -3.03 5.44
CA LYS A 73 -15.26 -4.28 5.69
C LYS A 73 -16.63 -4.32 5.01
N SER A 74 -17.32 -3.18 4.90
CA SER A 74 -18.62 -3.10 4.22
C SER A 74 -18.53 -3.37 2.72
N LYS A 75 -17.36 -3.10 2.11
CA LYS A 75 -17.12 -3.24 0.67
C LYS A 75 -16.36 -4.52 0.30
N LYS A 76 -15.67 -5.14 1.26
CA LYS A 76 -14.96 -6.42 1.10
C LYS A 76 -14.03 -6.47 -0.13
N PRO A 77 -13.17 -5.46 -0.37
CA PRO A 77 -12.18 -5.58 -1.43
C PRO A 77 -11.18 -6.71 -1.10
N ASP A 78 -10.57 -7.30 -2.11
CA ASP A 78 -9.54 -8.32 -1.89
C ASP A 78 -8.20 -7.71 -1.47
N VAL A 79 -7.92 -6.52 -2.00
CA VAL A 79 -6.71 -5.73 -1.74
C VAL A 79 -7.10 -4.29 -1.42
N VAL A 80 -6.46 -3.70 -0.42
CA VAL A 80 -6.62 -2.30 -0.03
C VAL A 80 -5.26 -1.60 -0.06
N LEU A 81 -5.17 -0.52 -0.84
CA LEU A 81 -4.00 0.33 -0.98
C LEU A 81 -4.25 1.60 -0.16
N LEU A 82 -3.60 1.71 1.00
CA LEU A 82 -3.85 2.76 1.99
C LEU A 82 -2.77 3.85 1.94
N GLN A 83 -3.19 5.11 1.97
CA GLN A 83 -2.31 6.28 2.13
C GLN A 83 -2.58 6.96 3.46
N GLU A 84 -1.60 7.73 3.96
CA GLU A 84 -1.68 8.44 5.24
C GLU A 84 -1.87 7.55 6.46
N VAL A 85 -1.15 6.45 6.50
CA VAL A 85 -1.20 5.49 7.60
C VAL A 85 -0.20 5.88 8.68
N ASP A 86 -0.64 5.93 9.93
CA ASP A 86 0.22 6.14 11.09
C ASP A 86 0.61 4.81 11.75
N TYR A 87 1.86 4.75 12.20
CA TYR A 87 2.39 3.71 13.06
C TYR A 87 2.83 4.35 14.38
N LYS A 88 2.07 4.11 15.44
CA LYS A 88 2.38 4.52 16.83
C LYS A 88 2.67 6.00 17.02
N THR A 89 2.07 6.86 16.21
CA THR A 89 2.21 8.32 16.37
C THR A 89 1.33 8.82 17.52
N THR A 90 1.70 9.94 18.13
CA THR A 90 0.89 10.54 19.21
C THR A 90 -0.47 11.05 18.74
N ARG A 91 -0.60 11.57 17.50
CA ARG A 91 -1.91 12.03 16.97
C ARG A 91 -2.90 10.88 16.77
N SER A 92 -2.38 9.68 16.52
CA SER A 92 -3.15 8.46 16.32
C SER A 92 -3.16 7.57 17.57
N LEU A 93 -3.04 8.19 18.76
CA LEU A 93 -3.18 7.53 20.07
C LEU A 93 -2.22 6.35 20.29
N GLY A 94 -1.06 6.32 19.61
CA GLY A 94 -0.07 5.25 19.73
C GLY A 94 -0.46 3.96 19.00
N VAL A 95 -1.47 3.99 18.12
CA VAL A 95 -1.97 2.83 17.38
C VAL A 95 -1.09 2.49 16.17
N ASP A 96 -0.90 1.19 15.92
CA ASP A 96 -0.44 0.67 14.63
C ASP A 96 -1.65 0.50 13.69
N GLN A 97 -1.91 1.51 12.86
CA GLN A 97 -3.15 1.54 12.07
C GLN A 97 -3.18 0.44 11.01
N ALA A 98 -2.06 0.11 10.37
CA ALA A 98 -2.02 -0.95 9.37
C ALA A 98 -2.45 -2.29 9.98
N LYS A 99 -1.91 -2.61 11.17
CA LYS A 99 -2.27 -3.82 11.90
C LYS A 99 -3.73 -3.82 12.35
N GLU A 100 -4.18 -2.77 13.03
CA GLU A 100 -5.55 -2.73 13.56
C GLU A 100 -6.61 -2.74 12.45
N LEU A 101 -6.37 -2.03 11.34
CA LEU A 101 -7.25 -2.08 10.16
C LEU A 101 -7.31 -3.49 9.57
N ALA A 102 -6.17 -4.18 9.45
CA ALA A 102 -6.12 -5.56 8.97
C ALA A 102 -6.97 -6.48 9.86
N GLU A 103 -6.80 -6.41 11.19
CA GLU A 103 -7.54 -7.24 12.15
C GLU A 103 -9.04 -6.95 12.13
N LEU A 104 -9.44 -5.67 12.18
CA LEU A 104 -10.85 -5.26 12.26
C LEU A 104 -11.61 -5.52 10.95
N ALA A 105 -10.96 -5.31 9.81
CA ALA A 105 -11.54 -5.50 8.48
C ALA A 105 -11.38 -6.94 7.95
N GLY A 106 -10.59 -7.79 8.61
CA GLY A 106 -10.49 -9.23 8.33
C GLY A 106 -9.47 -9.60 7.24
N TYR A 107 -8.35 -8.89 7.17
CA TYR A 107 -7.26 -9.17 6.23
C TYR A 107 -6.16 -10.00 6.91
N PRO A 108 -5.84 -11.20 6.38
CA PRO A 108 -4.79 -12.05 6.94
C PRO A 108 -3.38 -11.53 6.65
N TYR A 109 -3.21 -10.69 5.63
CA TYR A 109 -1.90 -10.14 5.26
C TYR A 109 -1.95 -8.62 5.21
N TYR A 110 -0.93 -7.98 5.76
CA TYR A 110 -0.74 -6.54 5.65
C TYR A 110 0.74 -6.18 5.68
N TYR A 111 1.08 -4.99 5.18
CA TYR A 111 2.43 -4.44 5.32
C TYR A 111 2.38 -2.92 5.37
N PHE A 112 3.19 -2.32 6.24
CA PHE A 112 3.36 -0.87 6.38
C PHE A 112 4.64 -0.41 5.67
N PHE A 113 4.49 0.52 4.73
CA PHE A 113 5.57 1.15 3.98
C PHE A 113 5.91 2.49 4.63
N LYS A 114 6.90 2.48 5.52
CA LYS A 114 7.35 3.68 6.26
C LYS A 114 7.90 4.73 5.29
N GLN A 115 7.38 5.94 5.38
CA GLN A 115 7.89 7.11 4.67
C GLN A 115 8.87 7.92 5.52
N LYS A 116 8.46 8.27 6.75
CA LYS A 116 9.30 9.03 7.69
C LYS A 116 8.96 8.71 9.14
N ASP A 117 9.90 9.00 10.02
CA ASP A 117 9.62 9.13 11.45
C ASP A 117 8.73 10.37 11.68
N PHE A 118 7.70 10.22 12.50
CA PHE A 118 6.73 11.27 12.73
C PHE A 118 6.07 11.12 14.11
N GLN A 119 6.10 12.19 14.92
CA GLN A 119 5.42 12.26 16.21
C GLN A 119 5.65 11.04 17.14
N GLY A 120 6.92 10.64 17.30
CA GLY A 120 7.32 9.49 18.14
C GLY A 120 7.06 8.11 17.53
N GLY A 121 6.41 8.05 16.37
CA GLY A 121 6.18 6.86 15.57
C GLY A 121 6.63 7.07 14.13
N ALA A 122 5.86 6.56 13.18
CA ALA A 122 6.10 6.72 11.75
C ALA A 122 4.83 7.01 10.97
N TYR A 123 5.00 7.58 9.78
CA TYR A 123 3.93 7.87 8.83
C TYR A 123 4.28 7.25 7.48
N GLY A 124 3.28 6.80 6.72
CA GLY A 124 3.51 6.18 5.41
C GLY A 124 2.24 5.67 4.73
N ALA A 125 2.39 4.55 4.02
CA ALA A 125 1.32 3.84 3.33
C ALA A 125 1.21 2.41 3.83
N ALA A 126 0.15 1.70 3.45
CA ALA A 126 0.02 0.27 3.73
C ALA A 126 -0.70 -0.47 2.60
N ILE A 127 -0.47 -1.78 2.53
CA ILE A 127 -1.30 -2.69 1.74
C ILE A 127 -1.94 -3.69 2.71
N LEU A 128 -3.26 -3.87 2.59
CA LEU A 128 -4.00 -4.98 3.20
C LEU A 128 -4.39 -5.96 2.09
N SER A 129 -4.27 -7.27 2.31
CA SER A 129 -4.48 -8.26 1.26
C SER A 129 -5.10 -9.55 1.81
N SER A 130 -6.06 -10.09 1.05
CA SER A 130 -6.61 -11.44 1.24
C SER A 130 -5.66 -12.52 0.71
N PHE A 131 -4.71 -12.13 -0.13
CA PHE A 131 -3.69 -13.02 -0.70
C PHE A 131 -2.36 -12.84 0.01
N GLN A 132 -1.63 -13.94 0.17
CA GLN A 132 -0.25 -13.88 0.67
C GLN A 132 0.59 -12.98 -0.22
N MET A 133 1.28 -12.03 0.41
CA MET A 133 2.19 -11.12 -0.27
C MET A 133 3.63 -11.67 -0.24
N SER A 134 4.36 -11.41 -1.32
CA SER A 134 5.77 -11.74 -1.50
C SER A 134 6.50 -10.56 -2.14
N GLU A 135 7.83 -10.57 -2.17
CA GLU A 135 8.64 -9.50 -2.80
C GLU A 135 8.21 -8.09 -2.37
N ILE A 136 8.00 -7.95 -1.05
CA ILE A 136 7.53 -6.71 -0.45
C ILE A 136 8.72 -5.74 -0.35
N VAL A 137 8.56 -4.56 -0.95
CA VAL A 137 9.61 -3.54 -1.00
C VAL A 137 9.02 -2.19 -0.61
N ASN A 138 9.66 -1.55 0.38
CA ASN A 138 9.49 -0.14 0.66
C ASN A 138 10.60 0.62 -0.06
N HIS A 139 10.27 1.35 -1.11
CA HIS A 139 11.24 1.98 -1.99
C HIS A 139 11.79 3.26 -1.35
N ASP A 140 13.12 3.39 -1.33
CA ASP A 140 13.77 4.58 -0.78
C ASP A 140 13.76 5.69 -1.83
N LEU A 141 12.76 6.58 -1.75
CA LEU A 141 12.64 7.69 -2.67
C LEU A 141 13.60 8.82 -2.26
N PRO A 142 14.37 9.41 -3.20
CA PRO A 142 15.30 10.48 -2.87
C PRO A 142 14.62 11.66 -2.19
N LYS A 143 15.24 12.15 -1.12
CA LYS A 143 14.77 13.32 -0.35
C LYS A 143 15.31 14.66 -0.88
N GLU A 144 16.22 14.60 -1.84
CA GLU A 144 16.74 15.76 -2.56
C GLU A 144 16.94 15.37 -4.02
N ILE A 145 16.36 16.15 -4.92
CA ILE A 145 16.46 15.94 -6.38
C ILE A 145 16.65 17.29 -7.03
N ASP A 146 17.72 17.47 -7.80
CA ASP A 146 18.05 18.71 -8.51
C ASP A 146 18.06 19.96 -7.59
N GLY A 147 18.59 19.81 -6.36
CA GLY A 147 18.63 20.88 -5.36
C GLY A 147 17.28 21.23 -4.71
N LEU A 148 16.20 20.49 -5.03
CA LEU A 148 14.92 20.58 -4.34
C LEU A 148 14.86 19.54 -3.22
N THR A 149 14.78 20.00 -1.97
CA THR A 149 14.45 19.12 -0.85
C THR A 149 12.97 18.71 -0.92
N ILE A 150 12.74 17.41 -0.87
CA ILE A 150 11.41 16.80 -0.87
C ILE A 150 10.91 16.72 0.57
N THR A 151 9.87 17.47 0.88
CA THR A 151 9.29 17.59 2.23
C THR A 151 7.91 16.92 2.35
N GLY A 152 7.26 16.67 1.21
CA GLY A 152 5.94 16.07 1.12
C GLY A 152 5.87 14.59 1.52
N SER A 153 4.62 14.10 1.56
CA SER A 153 4.22 12.76 2.00
C SER A 153 4.44 11.68 0.94
N ASN A 154 5.65 11.61 0.43
CA ASN A 154 5.98 10.77 -0.71
C ASN A 154 6.38 9.34 -0.33
N VAL A 155 5.68 8.34 -0.84
CA VAL A 155 5.97 6.92 -0.57
C VAL A 155 5.70 6.06 -1.80
N LEU A 156 6.49 5.01 -1.99
CA LEU A 156 6.20 3.92 -2.92
C LEU A 156 6.40 2.59 -2.19
N GLY A 157 5.33 1.82 -2.06
CA GLY A 157 5.35 0.45 -1.58
C GLY A 157 4.95 -0.50 -2.67
N THR A 158 5.65 -1.63 -2.82
CA THR A 158 5.24 -2.70 -3.74
C THR A 158 5.18 -4.04 -3.06
N ALA A 159 4.25 -4.89 -3.46
CA ALA A 159 4.15 -6.28 -3.04
C ALA A 159 3.60 -7.12 -4.20
N LYS A 160 4.02 -8.37 -4.30
CA LYS A 160 3.55 -9.32 -5.31
C LYS A 160 2.54 -10.29 -4.70
N ILE A 161 1.41 -10.47 -5.37
CA ILE A 161 0.41 -11.49 -5.05
C ILE A 161 0.27 -12.47 -6.22
N LYS A 162 -0.30 -13.65 -5.94
CA LYS A 162 -0.70 -14.60 -6.98
C LYS A 162 -2.23 -14.62 -7.07
N PHE A 163 -2.78 -14.18 -8.20
CA PHE A 163 -4.21 -14.16 -8.48
C PHE A 163 -4.50 -15.08 -9.67
N ASN A 164 -5.29 -16.15 -9.46
CA ASN A 164 -5.59 -17.17 -10.48
C ASN A 164 -4.35 -17.69 -11.23
N GLY A 165 -3.23 -17.88 -10.52
CA GLY A 165 -1.97 -18.36 -11.09
C GLY A 165 -1.14 -17.30 -11.83
N ILE A 166 -1.62 -16.06 -11.92
CA ILE A 166 -0.89 -14.91 -12.47
C ILE A 166 -0.22 -14.17 -11.31
N ASP A 167 1.08 -13.92 -11.44
CA ASP A 167 1.80 -13.06 -10.52
C ASP A 167 1.50 -11.60 -10.86
N VAL A 168 0.93 -10.86 -9.90
CA VAL A 168 0.50 -9.46 -10.06
C VAL A 168 1.21 -8.62 -9.01
N TYR A 169 1.84 -7.53 -9.45
CA TYR A 169 2.40 -6.53 -8.55
C TYR A 169 1.33 -5.54 -8.13
N LEU A 170 1.19 -5.36 -6.82
CA LEU A 170 0.47 -4.29 -6.18
C LEU A 170 1.47 -3.17 -5.87
N ALA A 171 1.11 -1.94 -6.20
CA ALA A 171 1.87 -0.75 -5.86
C ALA A 171 0.96 0.27 -5.18
N VAL A 172 1.41 0.80 -4.04
CA VAL A 172 0.75 1.89 -3.34
C VAL A 172 1.66 3.12 -3.33
N THR A 173 1.10 4.30 -3.60
CA THR A 173 1.84 5.55 -3.48
C THR A 173 0.97 6.67 -2.92
N HIS A 174 1.63 7.70 -2.41
CA HIS A 174 1.04 8.98 -2.06
C HIS A 174 2.03 10.03 -2.55
N LEU A 175 1.60 10.94 -3.41
CA LEU A 175 2.46 11.98 -3.96
C LEU A 175 2.30 13.30 -3.20
N SER A 176 3.35 14.10 -3.24
CA SER A 176 3.39 15.42 -2.59
C SER A 176 2.25 16.31 -3.02
N VAL A 177 1.80 17.16 -2.11
CA VAL A 177 0.85 18.24 -2.39
C VAL A 177 1.43 19.30 -3.33
N THR A 178 2.76 19.45 -3.40
CA THR A 178 3.40 20.46 -4.25
C THR A 178 3.76 19.91 -5.62
N GLN A 179 3.41 20.65 -6.68
CA GLN A 179 3.70 20.25 -8.06
C GLN A 179 5.21 20.09 -8.31
N ALA A 180 6.03 20.98 -7.75
CA ALA A 180 7.48 20.94 -7.93
C ALA A 180 8.07 19.61 -7.45
N GLU A 181 7.70 19.14 -6.25
CA GLU A 181 8.16 17.86 -5.72
C GLU A 181 7.63 16.69 -6.57
N ARG A 182 6.34 16.70 -6.96
CA ARG A 182 5.78 15.66 -7.84
C ARG A 182 6.55 15.55 -9.15
N ASP A 183 6.91 16.67 -9.77
CA ASP A 183 7.63 16.67 -11.04
C ASP A 183 9.01 16.02 -10.96
N ARG A 184 9.69 16.09 -9.81
CA ARG A 184 11.02 15.48 -9.60
C ARG A 184 10.92 14.02 -9.20
N GLN A 185 9.95 13.69 -8.35
CA GLN A 185 9.91 12.37 -7.73
C GLN A 185 9.08 11.36 -8.52
N PHE A 186 8.03 11.79 -9.21
CA PHE A 186 7.20 10.87 -9.98
C PHE A 186 7.98 10.09 -11.06
N PRO A 187 8.95 10.67 -11.79
CA PRO A 187 9.82 9.91 -12.68
C PRO A 187 10.59 8.78 -11.99
N VAL A 188 11.09 9.00 -10.76
CA VAL A 188 11.79 7.98 -9.97
C VAL A 188 10.82 6.83 -9.64
N ILE A 189 9.57 7.14 -9.26
CA ILE A 189 8.54 6.12 -9.00
C ILE A 189 8.26 5.30 -10.28
N MET A 190 8.18 5.95 -11.45
CA MET A 190 7.97 5.25 -12.72
C MET A 190 9.16 4.37 -13.10
N GLU A 191 10.39 4.81 -12.83
CA GLU A 191 11.61 4.04 -13.03
C GLU A 191 11.62 2.78 -12.15
N GLU A 192 11.32 2.91 -10.86
CA GLU A 192 11.23 1.76 -9.94
C GLU A 192 10.19 0.74 -10.41
N LEU A 193 9.01 1.20 -10.82
CA LEU A 193 7.97 0.33 -11.36
C LEU A 193 8.35 -0.29 -12.71
N SER A 194 9.19 0.38 -13.51
CA SER A 194 9.66 -0.14 -14.81
C SER A 194 10.53 -1.38 -14.66
N SER A 195 11.23 -1.53 -13.54
CA SER A 195 12.00 -2.75 -13.22
C SER A 195 11.13 -4.01 -13.09
N LYS A 196 9.81 -3.85 -12.99
CA LYS A 196 8.82 -4.93 -12.86
C LYS A 196 7.92 -5.07 -14.10
N SER A 197 8.35 -4.56 -15.25
CA SER A 197 7.57 -4.52 -16.50
C SER A 197 7.15 -5.89 -17.04
N ASP A 198 7.84 -6.97 -16.66
CA ASP A 198 7.50 -8.35 -17.04
C ASP A 198 6.22 -8.87 -16.37
N PHE A 199 5.68 -8.14 -15.40
CA PHE A 199 4.49 -8.53 -14.64
C PHE A 199 3.37 -7.50 -14.78
N PRO A 200 2.09 -7.92 -14.74
CA PRO A 200 0.98 -6.99 -14.57
C PRO A 200 1.12 -6.24 -13.23
N ILE A 201 0.94 -4.93 -13.28
CA ILE A 201 1.04 -4.02 -12.12
C ILE A 201 -0.30 -3.31 -11.95
N ILE A 202 -0.78 -3.27 -10.71
CA ILE A 202 -1.88 -2.40 -10.25
C ILE A 202 -1.28 -1.35 -9.32
N LEU A 203 -1.38 -0.09 -9.69
CA LEU A 203 -0.93 1.07 -8.92
C LEU A 203 -2.14 1.82 -8.38
N GLY A 204 -2.19 2.06 -7.07
CA GLY A 204 -3.21 2.89 -6.46
C GLY A 204 -2.62 3.91 -5.50
N GLY A 205 -3.27 5.07 -5.39
CA GLY A 205 -2.79 6.12 -4.52
C GLY A 205 -3.51 7.45 -4.65
N ASP A 206 -3.19 8.34 -3.73
CA ASP A 206 -3.44 9.77 -3.85
C ASP A 206 -2.29 10.41 -4.62
N PHE A 207 -2.57 10.87 -5.83
CA PHE A 207 -1.56 11.55 -6.66
C PHE A 207 -1.50 13.06 -6.43
N ASN A 208 -2.40 13.64 -5.64
CA ASN A 208 -2.51 15.09 -5.45
C ASN A 208 -2.57 15.87 -6.80
N SER A 209 -3.08 15.23 -7.83
CA SER A 209 -3.07 15.71 -9.22
C SER A 209 -4.42 15.41 -9.86
N LYS A 210 -5.04 16.44 -10.45
CA LYS A 210 -6.28 16.29 -11.24
C LYS A 210 -6.02 15.58 -12.57
N PRO A 211 -7.06 15.07 -13.27
CA PRO A 211 -6.88 14.35 -14.54
C PRO A 211 -6.15 15.14 -15.63
N ASP A 212 -6.24 16.47 -15.62
CA ASP A 212 -5.57 17.38 -16.57
C ASP A 212 -4.13 17.75 -16.17
N ASN A 213 -3.64 17.24 -15.05
CA ASN A 213 -2.31 17.54 -14.55
C ASN A 213 -1.22 16.73 -15.29
N SER A 214 -0.03 17.32 -15.46
CA SER A 214 1.10 16.69 -16.14
C SER A 214 1.52 15.34 -15.56
N ILE A 215 1.32 15.12 -14.25
CA ILE A 215 1.61 13.84 -13.59
C ILE A 215 0.76 12.71 -14.17
N ILE A 216 -0.52 12.97 -14.46
CA ILE A 216 -1.41 11.98 -15.06
C ILE A 216 -1.00 11.68 -16.51
N GLY A 217 -0.59 12.69 -17.26
CA GLY A 217 -0.01 12.48 -18.59
C GLY A 217 1.28 11.64 -18.55
N LYS A 218 2.16 11.85 -17.56
CA LYS A 218 3.37 11.04 -17.36
C LYS A 218 3.05 9.59 -16.97
N LEU A 219 2.01 9.37 -16.16
CA LEU A 219 1.53 8.04 -15.80
C LEU A 219 1.07 7.27 -17.06
N GLU A 220 0.24 7.92 -17.88
CA GLU A 220 -0.28 7.34 -19.13
C GLU A 220 0.84 7.07 -20.13
N ALA A 221 1.82 7.98 -20.25
CA ALA A 221 3.01 7.80 -21.07
C ALA A 221 3.89 6.62 -20.61
N ALA A 222 3.85 6.27 -19.32
CA ALA A 222 4.50 5.08 -18.78
C ALA A 222 3.70 3.77 -19.02
N GLY A 223 2.61 3.83 -19.79
CA GLY A 223 1.79 2.69 -20.19
C GLY A 223 0.70 2.30 -19.19
N PHE A 224 0.50 3.09 -18.13
CA PHE A 224 -0.59 2.87 -17.18
C PHE A 224 -1.92 3.38 -17.73
N VAL A 225 -2.97 2.59 -17.52
CA VAL A 225 -4.35 2.94 -17.85
C VAL A 225 -5.11 3.14 -16.55
N ARG A 226 -5.79 4.28 -16.41
CA ARG A 226 -6.64 4.59 -15.25
C ARG A 226 -7.94 3.79 -15.34
N THR A 227 -8.41 3.28 -14.21
CA THR A 227 -9.66 2.51 -14.14
C THR A 227 -10.92 3.40 -14.19
N ASN A 228 -10.82 4.66 -13.76
CA ASN A 228 -11.91 5.62 -13.87
C ASN A 228 -11.97 6.24 -15.27
N THR A 229 -13.15 6.23 -15.88
CA THR A 229 -13.43 6.89 -17.17
C THR A 229 -14.52 7.96 -17.05
N ASP A 230 -15.17 8.11 -15.90
CA ASP A 230 -16.18 9.12 -15.66
C ASP A 230 -15.55 10.38 -15.02
N PRO A 231 -15.60 11.54 -15.69
CA PRO A 231 -15.03 12.79 -15.17
C PRO A 231 -15.76 13.35 -13.94
N LYS A 232 -16.86 12.73 -13.49
CA LYS A 232 -17.63 13.14 -12.31
C LYS A 232 -17.34 12.32 -11.06
N ASN A 233 -16.49 11.30 -11.17
CA ASN A 233 -16.06 10.46 -10.03
C ASN A 233 -15.02 11.20 -9.16
N PHE A 234 -15.48 12.22 -8.46
CA PHE A 234 -14.67 13.00 -7.55
C PHE A 234 -14.47 12.29 -6.21
N THR A 235 -13.27 12.43 -5.64
CA THR A 235 -12.80 11.71 -4.46
C THR A 235 -12.56 12.61 -3.25
N ILE A 236 -12.43 13.93 -3.45
CA ILE A 236 -12.18 14.91 -2.38
C ILE A 236 -12.93 16.23 -2.61
N PRO A 237 -13.36 16.95 -1.55
CA PRO A 237 -13.49 16.48 -0.16
C PRO A 237 -14.66 15.51 0.00
N SER A 238 -14.58 14.60 0.96
CA SER A 238 -15.53 13.48 1.11
C SER A 238 -17.00 13.87 1.32
N ASN A 239 -17.25 15.03 1.94
CA ASN A 239 -18.61 15.52 2.19
C ASN A 239 -19.22 16.28 0.99
N ALA A 240 -18.40 16.79 0.07
CA ALA A 240 -18.82 17.61 -1.07
C ALA A 240 -17.79 17.48 -2.21
N PRO A 241 -17.65 16.28 -2.79
CA PRO A 241 -16.53 15.96 -3.65
C PRO A 241 -16.61 16.76 -4.95
N ASN A 242 -15.50 17.39 -5.31
CA ASN A 242 -15.41 18.29 -6.47
C ASN A 242 -14.11 18.13 -7.28
N ARG A 243 -13.25 17.20 -6.89
CA ARG A 243 -11.99 16.88 -7.57
C ARG A 243 -11.72 15.38 -7.48
N GLU A 244 -11.13 14.83 -8.53
CA GLU A 244 -10.51 13.50 -8.56
C GLU A 244 -9.00 13.69 -8.37
N ILE A 245 -8.43 13.10 -7.33
CA ILE A 245 -6.98 13.04 -7.11
C ILE A 245 -6.49 11.66 -6.65
N ASP A 246 -7.41 10.75 -6.36
CA ASP A 246 -7.13 9.36 -6.01
C ASP A 246 -7.37 8.48 -7.23
N TYR A 247 -6.45 7.57 -7.51
CA TYR A 247 -6.51 6.74 -8.71
C TYR A 247 -6.19 5.28 -8.41
N ILE A 248 -6.80 4.40 -9.21
CA ILE A 248 -6.32 3.05 -9.45
C ILE A 248 -6.01 2.96 -10.94
N ALA A 249 -4.78 2.60 -11.27
CA ALA A 249 -4.28 2.41 -12.62
C ALA A 249 -3.60 1.06 -12.75
N TYR A 250 -3.50 0.55 -13.97
CA TYR A 250 -2.89 -0.74 -14.25
C TYR A 250 -2.07 -0.75 -15.53
N ARG A 251 -1.15 -1.69 -15.66
CA ARG A 251 -0.45 -2.01 -16.90
C ARG A 251 0.06 -3.46 -16.90
N PRO A 252 0.33 -4.08 -18.05
CA PRO A 252 -0.01 -3.57 -19.38
C PRO A 252 -1.48 -3.84 -19.71
N LEU A 253 -2.04 -3.14 -20.70
CA LEU A 253 -3.49 -3.11 -20.97
C LEU A 253 -4.08 -4.50 -21.19
N GLU A 254 -3.37 -5.37 -21.90
CA GLU A 254 -3.82 -6.68 -22.35
C GLU A 254 -4.08 -7.69 -21.22
N TYR A 255 -3.59 -7.43 -20.01
CA TYR A 255 -3.87 -8.28 -18.85
C TYR A 255 -5.19 -7.97 -18.17
N PHE A 256 -5.79 -6.81 -18.42
CA PHE A 256 -6.85 -6.27 -17.56
C PHE A 256 -8.08 -5.85 -18.36
N ASN A 257 -9.24 -6.23 -17.82
CA ASN A 257 -10.52 -5.65 -18.19
C ASN A 257 -11.16 -5.02 -16.95
N VAL A 258 -11.51 -3.73 -17.04
CA VAL A 258 -12.18 -3.01 -15.96
C VAL A 258 -13.68 -3.34 -16.01
N VAL A 259 -14.16 -4.10 -15.04
CA VAL A 259 -15.58 -4.45 -14.90
C VAL A 259 -16.37 -3.26 -14.37
N SER A 260 -15.82 -2.58 -13.35
CA SER A 260 -16.42 -1.38 -12.80
C SER A 260 -15.40 -0.54 -12.03
N HIS A 261 -15.65 0.76 -11.95
CA HIS A 261 -15.00 1.69 -11.03
C HIS A 261 -16.09 2.38 -10.21
N THR A 262 -15.88 2.57 -8.90
CA THR A 262 -16.87 3.18 -8.01
C THR A 262 -16.20 4.01 -6.93
N VAL A 263 -16.67 5.24 -6.76
CA VAL A 263 -16.37 6.07 -5.58
C VAL A 263 -17.38 5.75 -4.48
N VAL A 264 -16.90 5.42 -3.28
CA VAL A 264 -17.74 5.12 -2.13
C VAL A 264 -18.14 6.41 -1.43
N THR A 265 -19.33 6.93 -1.74
CA THR A 265 -19.89 8.17 -1.15
C THR A 265 -20.63 7.91 0.17
N GLY A 266 -20.97 8.99 0.88
CA GLY A 266 -21.76 8.93 2.12
C GLY A 266 -20.98 8.43 3.34
N VAL A 267 -19.64 8.45 3.26
CA VAL A 267 -18.73 8.11 4.37
C VAL A 267 -17.95 9.35 4.78
N ASN A 268 -17.61 9.45 6.07
CA ASN A 268 -16.88 10.58 6.65
C ASN A 268 -15.67 10.15 7.48
N ALA A 269 -15.17 8.92 7.26
CA ALA A 269 -14.04 8.34 7.99
C ALA A 269 -12.69 8.95 7.60
N SER A 270 -12.64 9.70 6.51
CA SER A 270 -11.50 10.46 5.98
C SER A 270 -12.05 11.68 5.22
N ASP A 271 -11.19 12.65 4.92
CA ASP A 271 -11.49 13.73 3.97
C ASP A 271 -11.44 13.30 2.50
N HIS A 272 -10.93 12.10 2.21
CA HIS A 272 -11.03 11.44 0.91
C HIS A 272 -12.14 10.38 0.92
N LEU A 273 -12.68 10.06 -0.27
CA LEU A 273 -13.56 8.93 -0.50
C LEU A 273 -12.75 7.73 -1.01
N PRO A 274 -13.03 6.50 -0.52
CA PRO A 274 -12.44 5.31 -1.10
C PRO A 274 -12.90 5.13 -2.54
N ILE A 275 -11.99 4.69 -3.39
CA ILE A 275 -12.30 4.21 -4.75
C ILE A 275 -12.11 2.71 -4.84
N ILE A 276 -12.98 2.04 -5.60
CA ILE A 276 -12.95 0.60 -5.82
C ILE A 276 -12.99 0.31 -7.30
N SER A 277 -12.07 -0.54 -7.75
CA SER A 277 -12.06 -1.09 -9.10
C SER A 277 -12.22 -2.61 -9.05
N VAL A 278 -13.14 -3.13 -9.86
CA VAL A 278 -13.31 -4.56 -10.09
C VAL A 278 -12.60 -4.90 -11.40
N LEU A 279 -11.56 -5.72 -11.30
CA LEU A 279 -10.67 -6.03 -12.41
C LEU A 279 -10.75 -7.52 -12.75
N LYS A 280 -11.02 -7.83 -14.00
CA LYS A 280 -10.77 -9.16 -14.54
C LYS A 280 -9.32 -9.20 -15.00
N ILE A 281 -8.57 -10.19 -14.53
CA ILE A 281 -7.16 -10.38 -14.88
C ILE A 281 -7.02 -11.71 -15.63
N SER A 282 -6.48 -11.64 -16.83
CA SER A 282 -6.22 -12.81 -17.67
C SER A 282 -4.88 -12.65 -18.36
N LYS A 283 -4.20 -13.77 -18.65
CA LYS A 283 -3.08 -13.72 -19.59
C LYS A 283 -3.61 -13.33 -20.98
N PRO A 284 -2.87 -12.51 -21.72
CA PRO A 284 -3.18 -12.24 -23.13
C PRO A 284 -3.13 -13.51 -23.99
#